data_AF-A0A532TGK4-F1
#
_entry.id   AF-A0A532TGK4-F1
#
_cell.length_a   1.000
_cell.length_b   1.000
_cell.length_c   1.000
_cell.angle_alpha   90.00
_cell.angle_beta   90.00
_cell.angle_gamma   90.00
#
_symmetry.space_group_name_H-M   'P 1'
#
loop_
_entity.id
_entity.type
_entity.pdbx_description
1 polymer ?
#
loop_
_entity_poly.entity_id
_entity_poly.type
_entity_poly.pdbx_seq_one_letter_code
_entity_poly.pdbx_strand_id
1 'polypeptide(L)' 'MTIDSNKNFRKIARNFKGRIELMKKIPTEASISLFFELCNFNLNNYINIEKERYPNKSIKDIIIKMFKINEKMKRRK' A
#
# COMPACT_ATOMS: atom_id res chain seq x y z
N MET A 1 -22.19 -25.21 -1.26
CA MET A 1 -21.22 -24.12 -1.49
C MET A 1 -19.88 -24.76 -1.83
N THR A 2 -19.46 -24.70 -3.08
CA THR A 2 -18.26 -25.39 -3.58
C THR A 2 -16.97 -24.70 -3.14
N ILE A 3 -15.96 -25.51 -2.85
CA ILE A 3 -14.65 -25.16 -2.27
C ILE A 3 -13.82 -24.21 -3.18
N ASP A 4 -14.17 -24.08 -4.46
CA ASP A 4 -13.45 -23.24 -5.43
C ASP A 4 -13.66 -21.74 -5.27
N SER A 5 -14.77 -21.28 -4.68
CA SER A 5 -15.01 -19.85 -4.45
C SER A 5 -14.06 -19.27 -3.38
N ASN A 6 -13.60 -20.09 -2.43
CA ASN A 6 -12.72 -19.67 -1.34
C ASN A 6 -11.24 -19.53 -1.76
N LYS A 7 -10.79 -20.27 -2.78
CA LYS A 7 -9.40 -20.18 -3.27
C LYS A 7 -9.09 -18.83 -3.92
N ASN A 8 -10.09 -18.21 -4.55
CA ASN A 8 -9.93 -16.89 -5.18
C ASN A 8 -10.02 -15.72 -4.19
N PHE A 9 -10.77 -15.85 -3.09
CA PHE A 9 -10.84 -14.80 -2.07
C PHE A 9 -9.48 -14.48 -1.42
N ARG A 10 -8.69 -15.52 -1.08
CA ARG A 10 -7.34 -15.33 -0.51
C ARG A 10 -6.35 -14.71 -1.51
N LYS A 11 -6.55 -14.92 -2.80
CA LYS A 11 -5.70 -14.34 -3.87
C LYS A 11 -6.09 -12.89 -4.15
N ILE A 12 -7.38 -12.57 -4.10
CA ILE A 12 -7.92 -11.21 -4.22
C ILE A 12 -7.49 -10.36 -3.02
N ALA A 13 -7.52 -10.89 -1.79
CA ALA A 13 -7.05 -10.19 -0.58
C ALA A 13 -5.56 -9.78 -0.59
N ARG A 14 -4.76 -10.29 -1.53
CA ARG A 14 -3.32 -9.95 -1.66
C ARG A 14 -3.04 -8.71 -2.50
N ASN A 15 -3.97 -8.23 -3.33
CA ASN A 15 -3.76 -7.02 -4.14
C ASN A 15 -4.56 -5.84 -3.60
N PHE A 16 -4.06 -4.61 -3.81
CA PHE A 16 -4.66 -3.37 -3.31
C PHE A 16 -6.16 -3.28 -3.64
N LYS A 17 -6.53 -3.70 -4.87
CA LYS A 17 -7.92 -3.77 -5.33
C LYS A 17 -8.80 -4.66 -4.46
N GLY A 18 -8.37 -5.87 -4.11
CA GLY A 18 -9.16 -6.76 -3.26
C GLY A 18 -9.27 -6.31 -1.81
N ARG A 19 -8.27 -5.57 -1.30
CA ARG A 19 -8.37 -4.93 0.02
C ARG A 19 -9.33 -3.75 0.03
N ILE A 20 -9.39 -2.95 -1.05
CA ILE A 20 -10.41 -1.91 -1.23
C ILE A 20 -11.82 -2.51 -1.34
N GLU A 21 -11.98 -3.62 -2.07
CA GLU A 21 -13.26 -4.34 -2.13
C GLU A 21 -13.67 -4.92 -0.76
N LEU A 22 -12.71 -5.34 0.06
CA LEU A 22 -12.96 -5.76 1.44
C LEU A 22 -13.41 -4.59 2.31
N MET A 23 -12.77 -3.42 2.20
CA MET A 23 -13.15 -2.20 2.95
C MET A 23 -14.62 -1.79 2.71
N LYS A 24 -15.16 -2.02 1.51
CA LYS A 24 -16.58 -1.75 1.22
C LYS A 24 -17.56 -2.63 2.00
N LYS A 25 -17.10 -3.76 2.57
CA LYS A 25 -17.93 -4.80 3.20
C LYS A 25 -17.75 -4.91 4.71
N ILE A 26 -16.78 -4.20 5.28
CA ILE A 26 -16.46 -4.24 6.71
C ILE A 26 -16.83 -2.92 7.39
N PRO A 27 -17.04 -2.91 8.72
CA PRO A 27 -17.33 -1.69 9.47
C PRO A 27 -16.29 -0.60 9.28
N THR A 28 -16.70 0.66 9.41
CA THR A 28 -15.85 1.85 9.19
C THR A 28 -14.53 1.78 9.97
N GLU A 29 -14.57 1.42 11.25
CA GLU A 29 -13.37 1.31 12.10
C GLU A 29 -12.38 0.26 11.57
N ALA A 30 -12.88 -0.89 11.13
CA ALA A 30 -12.06 -1.94 10.53
C ALA A 30 -11.47 -1.50 9.18
N SER A 31 -12.23 -0.75 8.38
CA SER A 31 -11.75 -0.15 7.12
C SER A 31 -10.64 0.87 7.34
N ILE A 32 -10.77 1.74 8.36
CA ILE A 32 -9.75 2.71 8.73
C ILE A 32 -8.46 2.01 9.17
N SER A 33 -8.57 0.98 10.03
CA SER A 33 -7.42 0.19 10.47
C SER A 33 -6.70 -0.44 9.27
N LEU A 34 -7.45 -1.11 8.40
CA LEU A 34 -6.91 -1.76 7.19
C LEU A 34 -6.25 -0.75 6.23
N PHE A 35 -6.75 0.49 6.18
CA PHE A 35 -6.17 1.55 5.37
C PHE A 35 -4.82 2.00 5.93
N PHE A 36 -4.72 2.25 7.23
CA PHE A 36 -3.45 2.63 7.85
C PHE A 36 -2.41 1.51 7.76
N GLU A 37 -2.81 0.24 7.92
CA GLU A 37 -1.93 -0.90 7.68
C GLU A 37 -1.37 -0.91 6.25
N LEU A 38 -2.23 -0.65 5.25
CA LEU A 38 -1.82 -0.56 3.86
C LEU A 38 -0.84 0.58 3.60
N CYS A 39 -1.10 1.76 4.17
CA CYS A 39 -0.20 2.90 4.05
C CYS A 39 1.16 2.59 4.67
N ASN A 40 1.18 2.04 5.89
CA ASN A 40 2.43 1.66 6.57
C ASN A 40 3.20 0.61 5.78
N PHE A 41 2.53 -0.44 5.30
CA PHE A 41 3.17 -1.50 4.53
C PHE A 41 3.85 -0.95 3.26
N ASN A 42 3.13 -0.13 2.48
CA ASN A 42 3.68 0.43 1.24
C ASN A 42 4.79 1.44 1.50
N LEU A 43 4.66 2.28 2.53
CA LEU A 43 5.69 3.25 2.91
C LEU A 43 6.97 2.54 3.35
N ASN A 44 6.86 1.54 4.23
CA ASN A 44 8.00 0.77 4.70
C ASN A 44 8.66 -0.01 3.56
N ASN A 45 7.87 -0.61 2.68
CA ASN A 45 8.40 -1.30 1.50
C ASN A 45 9.19 -0.33 0.59
N TYR A 46 8.67 0.87 0.34
CA TYR A 46 9.39 1.88 -0.43
C TYR A 46 10.69 2.33 0.24
N ILE A 47 10.66 2.55 1.56
CA ILE A 47 11.86 2.90 2.34
C ILE A 47 12.91 1.81 2.25
N ASN A 48 12.52 0.54 2.41
CA ASN A 48 13.43 -0.60 2.32
C ASN A 48 14.08 -0.70 0.95
N ILE A 49 13.31 -0.58 -0.13
CA ILE A 49 13.84 -0.59 -1.51
C ILE A 49 14.83 0.56 -1.74
N GLU A 50 14.51 1.77 -1.28
CA GLU A 50 15.44 2.91 -1.42
C GLU A 50 16.68 2.76 -0.53
N LYS A 51 16.57 2.09 0.63
CA LYS A 51 17.71 1.77 1.50
C LYS A 51 18.61 0.68 0.93
N GLU A 52 18.05 -0.35 0.31
CA GLU A 52 18.82 -1.36 -0.43
C GLU A 52 19.62 -0.72 -1.57
N ARG A 53 19.01 0.24 -2.29
CA ARG A 53 19.66 0.96 -3.38
C ARG A 53 20.63 2.04 -2.90
N TYR A 54 20.32 2.71 -1.79
CA TYR A 54 21.09 3.82 -1.23
C TYR A 54 21.23 3.69 0.29
N PRO A 55 22.11 2.81 0.80
CA PRO A 55 22.20 2.48 2.23
C PRO A 55 22.40 3.69 3.15
N ASN A 56 23.20 4.66 2.68
CA ASN A 56 23.59 5.85 3.44
C ASN A 56 22.53 6.95 3.42
N LYS A 57 21.49 6.83 2.60
CA LYS A 57 20.47 7.87 2.46
C LYS A 57 19.57 7.88 3.69
N SER A 58 19.27 9.05 4.24
CA SER A 58 18.38 9.13 5.41
C SER A 58 16.93 8.80 5.01
N ILE A 59 16.15 8.25 5.95
CA ILE A 59 14.72 8.00 5.74
C ILE A 59 13.99 9.30 5.40
N LYS A 60 14.37 10.41 6.06
CA LYS A 60 13.85 11.75 5.78
C LYS A 60 14.01 12.12 4.30
N ASP A 61 15.19 11.93 3.73
CA ASP A 61 15.45 12.24 2.32
C ASP A 61 14.70 11.33 1.36
N ILE A 62 14.50 10.07 1.73
CA ILE A 62 13.70 9.10 0.97
C ILE A 62 12.24 9.57 0.89
N ILE A 63 11.66 9.99 2.02
CA ILE A 63 10.28 10.48 2.08
C ILE A 63 10.13 11.80 1.31
N ILE A 64 11.06 12.75 1.47
CA ILE A 64 11.05 14.02 0.72
C ILE A 64 11.12 13.76 -0.79
N LYS A 65 11.95 12.81 -1.23
CA LYS A 65 12.01 12.40 -2.65
C LYS A 65 10.68 11.82 -3.12
N MET A 66 10.04 10.95 -2.33
CA MET A 66 8.73 10.36 -2.66
C MET A 66 7.68 11.47 -2.88
N PHE A 67 7.62 12.46 -2.00
CA PHE A 67 6.72 13.60 -2.12
C PHE A 67 6.99 14.42 -3.39
N LYS A 68 8.26 14.76 -3.66
CA LYS A 68 8.65 15.50 -4.87
C LYS A 68 8.26 14.77 -6.16
N ILE A 69 8.36 13.43 -6.18
CA ILE A 69 7.93 12.62 -7.33
C ILE A 69 6.42 12.74 -7.52
N ASN A 70 5.63 12.60 -6.45
CA ASN A 70 4.17 12.73 -6.50
C ASN A 70 3.73 14.10 -7.06
N GLU A 71 4.34 15.19 -6.56
CA GLU A 71 4.05 16.54 -7.04
C GLU A 71 4.38 16.72 -8.52
N LYS A 72 5.51 16.16 -9.00
CA LYS A 72 5.84 16.17 -10.43
C LYS A 72 4.84 15.38 -11.27
N MET A 73 4.34 14.25 -10.77
CA MET A 73 3.37 13.42 -11.49
C MET A 73 2.00 14.09 -11.59
N LYS A 74 1.57 14.84 -10.56
CA LYS A 74 0.33 15.63 -10.62
C LYS A 74 0.37 16.72 -11.67
N ARG A 75 1.50 17.41 -11.84
CA ARG A 75 1.69 18.48 -12.84
C ARG A 75 1.72 18.01 -14.29
N ARG A 76 1.76 16.69 -14.52
CA ARG A 76 1.75 16.07 -15.87
C ARG A 76 0.35 15.64 -16.32
N LYS A 77 -0.65 15.76 -15.44
CA LYS A 77 -2.07 15.59 -15.78
C LYS A 77 -2.68 16.95 -16.08
#